data_AF-X7ZEE2-F1
#
_entry.id   AF-X7ZEE2-F1
#
_cell.length_a   1.000
_cell.length_b   1.000
_cell.length_c   1.000
_cell.angle_alpha   90.00
_cell.angle_beta   90.00
_cell.angle_gamma   90.00
#
_symmetry.space_group_name_H-M   'P 1'
#
loop_
_entity.id
_entity.type
_entity.pdbx_description
1 polymer ?
#
loop_
_entity_poly.entity_id
_entity_poly.type
_entity_poly.pdbx_seq_one_letter_code
_entity_poly.pdbx_strand_id
1 'polypeptide(L)'
;MFVLLGVVRERIALGVIFLDVILYSAGGVIGTMHHLYFSGTPVEHMALGGFFSAAEVIPLTFLTVEAWAFLQLGARQQSGDGNPFPHRWAVMFLVAVGFWNFVGAGIFGFLINLPVVSYYEIGTALTANHGHAAMMGVYGMLAVGLAMFAFRYVIPADK
;
A
#
# COMPACT_ATOMS: atom_id res chain seq x y z
N MET A 1 -0.16 -2.37 16.30
CA MET A 1 1.00 -3.29 16.38
C MET A 1 2.27 -2.56 16.78
N PHE A 2 2.77 -1.61 15.98
CA PHE A 2 4.07 -0.96 16.23
C PHE A 2 4.17 -0.11 17.50
N VAL A 3 3.07 0.49 17.94
CA VAL A 3 3.00 1.20 19.24
C VAL A 3 3.18 0.19 20.40
N LEU A 4 2.53 -0.97 20.33
CA LEU A 4 2.63 -2.01 21.36
C LEU A 4 4.01 -2.67 21.40
N LEU A 5 4.72 -2.71 20.26
CA LEU A 5 6.11 -3.19 20.18
C LEU A 5 7.14 -2.12 20.60
N GLY A 6 6.70 -0.92 21.00
CA GLY A 6 7.59 0.16 21.44
C GLY A 6 8.38 0.84 20.31
N VAL A 7 8.05 0.58 19.05
CA VAL A 7 8.77 1.11 17.87
C VAL A 7 8.36 2.54 17.55
N VAL A 8 7.09 2.90 17.78
CA VAL A 8 6.51 4.20 17.43
C VAL A 8 5.71 4.78 18.59
N ARG A 9 5.82 6.09 18.83
CA ARG A 9 4.99 6.80 19.79
C ARG A 9 3.56 6.91 19.30
N GLU A 10 2.60 6.66 20.19
CA GLU A 10 1.16 6.68 19.88
C GLU A 10 0.71 7.97 19.18
N ARG A 11 1.14 9.15 19.68
CA ARG A 11 0.77 10.45 19.09
C ARG A 11 1.21 10.59 17.63
N ILE A 12 2.37 10.03 17.28
CA ILE A 12 2.89 10.05 15.90
C ILE A 12 2.07 9.07 15.05
N ALA A 13 1.86 7.85 15.55
CA ALA A 13 1.08 6.84 14.84
C ALA A 13 -0.34 7.32 14.51
N LEU A 14 -1.03 7.94 15.47
CA LEU A 14 -2.36 8.51 15.25
C LEU A 14 -2.34 9.64 14.22
N GLY A 15 -1.34 10.53 14.27
CA GLY A 15 -1.21 11.63 13.30
C GLY A 15 -1.05 11.12 11.86
N VAL A 16 -0.20 10.11 11.66
CA VAL A 16 -0.01 9.45 10.36
C VAL A 16 -1.30 8.78 9.90
N ILE A 17 -1.95 8.01 10.77
CA ILE A 17 -3.21 7.32 10.42
C ILE A 17 -4.30 8.33 10.00
N PHE A 18 -4.46 9.45 10.71
CA PHE A 18 -5.45 10.46 10.31
C PHE A 18 -5.08 11.16 8.99
N LEU A 19 -3.80 11.43 8.76
CA LEU A 19 -3.35 11.96 7.48
C LEU A 19 -3.66 10.99 6.34
N ASP A 20 -3.35 9.71 6.52
CA ASP A 20 -3.65 8.66 5.54
C ASP A 20 -5.15 8.57 5.27
N VAL A 21 -5.98 8.53 6.32
CA VAL A 21 -7.45 8.48 6.16
C VAL A 21 -7.95 9.65 5.32
N ILE A 22 -7.45 10.86 5.55
CA ILE A 22 -7.85 12.04 4.77
C ILE A 22 -7.40 11.91 3.31
N LEU A 23 -6.12 11.58 3.08
CA LEU A 23 -5.54 11.50 1.73
C LEU A 23 -6.19 10.38 0.90
N TYR A 24 -6.34 9.18 1.47
CA TYR A 24 -6.99 8.05 0.81
C TYR A 24 -8.48 8.29 0.58
N SER A 25 -9.18 8.93 1.52
CA SER A 25 -10.61 9.23 1.32
C SER A 25 -10.81 10.30 0.25
N ALA A 26 -10.00 11.36 0.26
CA ALA A 26 -10.11 12.44 -0.72
C ALA A 26 -9.78 11.94 -2.14
N GLY A 27 -8.68 11.20 -2.30
CA GLY A 27 -8.28 10.60 -3.57
C GLY A 27 -9.20 9.46 -3.99
N GLY A 28 -9.27 8.40 -3.19
CA GLY A 28 -9.92 7.13 -3.57
C GLY A 28 -11.43 7.19 -3.76
N VAL A 29 -12.16 7.95 -2.93
CA VAL A 29 -13.63 7.98 -3.02
C VAL A 29 -14.07 8.65 -4.33
N ILE A 30 -13.46 9.79 -4.68
CA ILE A 30 -13.78 10.48 -5.94
C ILE A 30 -13.06 9.81 -7.11
N GLY A 31 -11.83 9.34 -6.89
CA GLY A 31 -10.99 8.63 -7.86
C GLY A 31 -11.61 7.34 -8.38
N THR A 32 -12.53 6.72 -7.63
CA THR A 32 -13.35 5.58 -8.08
C THR A 32 -14.01 5.82 -9.45
N MET A 33 -14.29 7.08 -9.80
CA MET A 33 -14.84 7.45 -11.12
C MET A 33 -13.93 7.08 -12.31
N HIS A 34 -12.65 6.76 -12.11
CA HIS A 34 -11.79 6.26 -13.18
C HIS A 34 -12.21 4.90 -13.77
N HIS A 35 -13.06 4.15 -13.07
CA HIS A 35 -13.70 2.94 -13.60
C HIS A 35 -14.88 3.23 -14.53
N LEU A 36 -15.35 4.48 -14.55
CA LEU A 36 -16.57 4.88 -15.23
C LEU A 36 -16.31 5.60 -16.56
N TYR A 37 -15.04 5.89 -16.92
CA TYR A 37 -14.66 6.69 -18.10
C TYR A 37 -15.44 6.36 -19.37
N PHE A 38 -15.67 5.08 -19.64
CA PHE A 38 -16.29 4.60 -20.89
C PHE A 38 -17.57 3.80 -20.63
N SER A 39 -18.23 4.02 -19.49
CA SER A 39 -19.46 3.31 -19.08
C SER A 39 -20.76 4.04 -19.43
N GLY A 40 -20.68 5.14 -20.18
CA GLY A 40 -21.83 5.98 -20.54
C GLY A 40 -22.17 7.07 -19.51
N THR A 41 -21.29 7.33 -18.55
CA THR A 41 -21.45 8.43 -17.59
C THR A 41 -21.11 9.80 -18.17
N PRO A 42 -21.59 10.90 -17.56
CA PRO A 42 -21.24 12.26 -17.97
C PRO A 42 -19.72 12.53 -17.97
N VAL A 43 -19.28 13.47 -18.81
CA VAL A 43 -17.85 13.80 -19.01
C VAL A 43 -17.19 14.34 -17.74
N GLU A 44 -17.97 14.92 -16.83
CA GLU A 44 -17.53 15.41 -15.52
C GLU A 44 -16.92 14.29 -14.68
N HIS A 45 -17.45 13.06 -14.80
CA HIS A 45 -16.87 11.90 -14.10
C HIS A 45 -15.48 11.55 -14.63
N MET A 46 -15.23 11.77 -15.93
CA MET A 46 -13.91 11.55 -16.51
C MET A 46 -12.91 12.58 -16.00
N ALA A 47 -13.32 13.84 -15.88
CA ALA A 47 -12.48 14.91 -15.33
C ALA A 47 -12.17 14.67 -13.84
N LEU A 48 -13.19 14.37 -13.03
CA LEU A 48 -13.02 14.10 -11.60
C LEU A 48 -12.23 12.81 -11.36
N GLY A 49 -12.59 11.72 -12.05
CA GLY A 49 -11.89 10.44 -11.98
C GLY A 49 -10.42 10.60 -12.30
N GLY A 50 -10.08 11.23 -13.44
CA GLY A 50 -8.69 11.42 -13.85
C GLY A 50 -7.86 12.28 -12.90
N PHE A 51 -8.45 13.32 -12.32
CA PHE A 51 -7.73 14.18 -11.37
C PHE A 51 -7.53 13.50 -10.01
N PHE A 52 -8.61 12.97 -9.41
CA PHE A 52 -8.55 12.42 -8.06
C PHE A 52 -7.84 11.08 -7.99
N SER A 53 -7.96 10.22 -9.00
CA SER A 53 -7.19 8.97 -9.05
C SER A 53 -5.70 9.22 -9.30
N ALA A 54 -5.34 10.28 -10.03
CA ALA A 54 -3.95 10.71 -10.14
C ALA A 54 -3.39 11.21 -8.80
N ALA A 55 -4.22 11.89 -8.00
CA ALA A 55 -3.84 12.36 -6.67
C ALA A 55 -3.58 11.20 -5.68
N GLU A 56 -4.12 10.00 -5.92
CA GLU A 56 -3.85 8.81 -5.10
C GLU A 56 -2.37 8.40 -5.11
N VAL A 57 -1.58 8.81 -6.11
CA VAL A 57 -0.12 8.56 -6.09
C VAL A 57 0.57 9.26 -4.91
N ILE A 58 0.02 10.38 -4.42
CA ILE A 58 0.56 11.13 -3.28
C ILE A 58 0.63 10.25 -2.02
N PRO A 59 -0.48 9.72 -1.46
CA PRO A 59 -0.42 8.84 -0.30
C PRO A 59 0.39 7.57 -0.55
N LEU A 60 0.38 7.00 -1.77
CA LEU A 60 1.19 5.82 -2.10
C LEU A 60 2.69 6.09 -1.93
N THR A 61 3.17 7.27 -2.34
CA THR A 61 4.57 7.66 -2.16
C THR A 61 4.94 7.89 -0.69
N PHE A 62 4.06 8.52 0.09
CA PHE A 62 4.28 8.72 1.53
C PHE A 62 4.44 7.38 2.25
N LEU A 63 3.54 6.41 2.03
CA LEU A 63 3.66 5.07 2.64
C LEU A 63 4.96 4.36 2.27
N THR A 64 5.46 4.59 1.06
CA THR A 64 6.71 3.96 0.59
C THR A 64 7.91 4.54 1.32
N VAL A 65 7.95 5.86 1.48
CA VAL A 65 9.00 6.55 2.24
C VAL A 65 8.96 6.13 3.71
N GLU A 66 7.76 6.01 4.29
CA GLU A 66 7.61 5.51 5.65
C GLU A 66 8.11 4.08 5.79
N ALA A 67 7.69 3.16 4.92
CA ALA A 67 8.16 1.78 4.91
C ALA A 67 9.69 1.69 4.80
N TRP A 68 10.31 2.55 3.97
CA TRP A 68 11.76 2.66 3.86
C TRP A 68 12.43 3.17 5.14
N ALA A 69 11.90 4.23 5.75
CA ALA A 69 12.41 4.76 7.01
C ALA A 69 12.33 3.70 8.14
N PHE A 70 11.25 2.91 8.16
CA PHE A 70 11.07 1.80 9.09
C PHE A 70 12.09 0.68 8.91
N LEU A 71 12.36 0.27 7.67
CA LEU A 71 13.42 -0.70 7.36
C LEU A 71 14.77 -0.25 7.93
N GLN A 72 15.08 1.03 7.76
CA GLN A 72 16.37 1.59 8.15
C GLN A 72 16.51 1.70 9.68
N LEU A 73 15.39 1.94 10.40
CA LEU A 73 15.33 1.87 11.86
C LEU A 73 15.49 0.43 12.38
N GLY A 74 14.79 -0.53 11.76
CA GLY A 74 14.86 -1.94 12.14
C GLY A 74 16.24 -2.57 11.90
N ALA A 75 16.91 -2.21 10.82
CA ALA A 75 18.27 -2.66 10.53
C ALA A 75 19.30 -2.15 11.56
N ARG A 76 19.13 -0.91 12.04
CA ARG A 76 20.00 -0.31 13.07
C ARG A 76 19.83 -0.98 14.44
N GLN A 77 18.61 -1.40 14.80
CA GLN A 77 18.35 -2.14 16.04
C GLN A 77 18.93 -3.56 16.04
N GLN A 78 19.03 -4.23 14.88
CA GLN A 78 19.64 -5.56 14.76
C GLN A 78 21.16 -5.57 14.95
N SER A 79 21.81 -4.40 14.93
CA SER A 79 23.27 -4.31 15.03
C SER A 79 23.80 -4.50 16.46
N GLY A 80 22.93 -4.59 17.47
CA GLY A 80 23.31 -4.59 18.89
C GLY A 80 23.24 -5.94 19.62
N ASP A 81 22.31 -6.82 19.26
CA ASP A 81 22.09 -8.10 19.95
C ASP A 81 22.03 -9.25 18.92
N GLY A 82 22.89 -10.26 19.10
CA GLY A 82 23.01 -11.42 18.20
C GLY A 82 21.81 -12.37 18.14
N ASN A 83 20.65 -11.97 18.68
CA ASN A 83 19.41 -12.75 18.66
C ASN A 83 18.51 -12.35 17.48
N PRO A 84 17.93 -13.32 16.74
CA PRO A 84 17.03 -13.02 15.63
C PRO A 84 15.78 -12.27 16.11
N PHE A 85 15.43 -11.17 15.44
CA PHE A 85 14.20 -10.43 15.72
C PHE A 85 12.97 -11.34 15.52
N PRO A 86 12.13 -11.56 16.55
CA PRO A 86 11.11 -12.62 16.54
C PRO A 86 10.01 -12.43 15.48
N HIS A 87 9.81 -11.20 14.98
CA HIS A 87 8.81 -10.88 13.95
C HIS A 87 9.41 -10.55 12.59
N ARG A 88 10.65 -11.00 12.30
CA ARG A 88 11.37 -10.66 11.06
C ARG A 88 10.52 -10.87 9.81
N TRP A 89 9.87 -12.03 9.67
CA TRP A 89 9.08 -12.35 8.49
C TRP A 89 7.82 -11.49 8.36
N ALA A 90 7.12 -11.23 9.45
CA ALA A 90 5.97 -10.32 9.43
C ALA A 90 6.38 -8.92 8.95
N VAL A 91 7.52 -8.41 9.42
CA VAL A 91 8.06 -7.12 8.97
C VAL A 91 8.47 -7.17 7.50
N MET A 92 9.13 -8.23 7.04
CA MET A 92 9.50 -8.37 5.61
C MET A 92 8.27 -8.37 4.68
N PHE A 93 7.16 -8.97 5.09
CA PHE A 93 5.90 -8.89 4.34
C PHE A 93 5.32 -7.47 4.34
N LEU A 94 5.34 -6.76 5.46
CA LEU A 94 4.90 -5.35 5.50
C LEU A 94 5.77 -4.43 4.65
N VAL A 95 7.05 -4.76 4.50
CA VAL A 95 7.96 -4.07 3.59
C VAL A 95 7.59 -4.36 2.14
N ALA A 96 7.30 -5.63 1.83
CA ALA A 96 6.81 -6.02 0.50
C ALA A 96 5.50 -5.30 0.15
N VAL A 97 4.60 -5.09 1.11
CA VAL A 97 3.38 -4.27 0.94
C VAL A 97 3.76 -2.87 0.48
N GLY A 98 4.67 -2.18 1.18
CA GLY A 98 5.10 -0.83 0.80
C GLY A 98 5.68 -0.77 -0.62
N PHE A 99 6.53 -1.73 -0.98
CA PHE A 99 7.09 -1.83 -2.32
C PHE A 99 6.03 -2.03 -3.40
N TRP A 100 5.13 -3.01 -3.23
CA TRP A 100 4.08 -3.30 -4.20
C TRP A 100 2.98 -2.24 -4.24
N ASN A 101 2.79 -1.49 -3.15
CA ASN A 101 1.90 -0.36 -3.14
C ASN A 101 2.39 0.74 -4.09
N PHE A 102 3.70 1.01 -4.09
CA PHE A 102 4.30 1.93 -5.05
C PHE A 102 4.31 1.39 -6.49
N VAL A 103 4.80 0.17 -6.68
CA VAL A 103 5.01 -0.39 -8.02
C VAL A 103 3.71 -0.88 -8.65
N GLY A 104 2.96 -1.69 -7.92
CA GLY A 104 1.71 -2.29 -8.39
C GLY A 104 0.57 -1.28 -8.46
N ALA A 105 0.28 -0.59 -7.37
CA ALA A 105 -0.80 0.39 -7.36
C ALA A 105 -0.38 1.73 -7.97
N GLY A 106 0.79 2.26 -7.58
CA GLY A 106 1.27 3.55 -8.09
C GLY A 106 1.67 3.51 -9.56
N ILE A 107 2.75 2.81 -9.91
CA ILE A 107 3.31 2.84 -11.27
C ILE A 107 2.37 2.14 -12.26
N PHE A 108 2.02 0.87 -12.03
CA PHE A 108 1.18 0.13 -12.99
C PHE A 108 -0.28 0.59 -13.00
N GLY A 109 -0.80 1.09 -11.87
CA GLY A 109 -2.14 1.70 -11.86
C GLY A 109 -2.15 3.00 -12.63
N PHE A 110 -1.19 3.90 -12.38
CA PHE A 110 -1.11 5.17 -13.09
C PHE A 110 -0.87 5.00 -14.60
N LEU A 111 -0.13 3.96 -15.00
CA LEU A 111 0.12 3.60 -16.41
C LEU A 111 -1.18 3.46 -17.21
N ILE A 112 -2.24 2.92 -16.60
CA ILE A 112 -3.54 2.69 -17.27
C ILE A 112 -4.61 3.71 -16.86
N ASN A 113 -4.26 4.71 -16.05
CA ASN A 113 -5.22 5.61 -15.40
C ASN A 113 -5.61 6.84 -16.25
N LEU A 114 -4.70 7.36 -17.08
CA LEU A 114 -4.99 8.57 -17.87
C LEU A 114 -6.11 8.25 -18.86
N PRO A 115 -7.17 9.09 -18.98
CA PRO A 115 -8.28 8.81 -19.89
C PRO A 115 -7.84 8.54 -21.34
N VAL A 116 -6.84 9.28 -21.84
CA VAL A 116 -6.28 9.08 -23.19
C VAL A 116 -5.60 7.73 -23.36
N VAL A 117 -4.98 7.18 -22.32
CA VAL A 117 -4.34 5.86 -22.35
C VAL A 117 -5.38 4.77 -22.13
N SER A 118 -6.22 4.95 -21.12
CA SER A 118 -7.30 4.03 -20.76
C SER A 118 -8.25 3.76 -21.93
N TYR A 119 -8.47 4.74 -22.81
CA TYR A 119 -9.24 4.55 -24.05
C TYR A 119 -8.75 3.38 -24.91
N TYR A 120 -7.44 3.10 -24.90
CA TYR A 120 -6.83 2.00 -25.66
C TYR A 120 -6.53 0.77 -24.80
N GLU A 121 -6.26 0.96 -23.50
CA GLU A 121 -5.78 -0.09 -22.61
C GLU A 121 -6.86 -0.72 -21.70
N ILE A 122 -8.07 -0.17 -21.70
CA ILE A 122 -9.16 -0.73 -20.90
C ILE A 122 -9.47 -2.17 -21.33
N GLY A 123 -9.43 -3.09 -20.37
CA GLY A 123 -9.69 -4.51 -20.63
C GLY A 123 -8.53 -5.27 -21.30
N THR A 124 -7.34 -4.68 -21.43
CA THR A 124 -6.15 -5.38 -21.92
C THR A 124 -5.38 -6.10 -20.80
N ALA A 125 -4.30 -6.80 -21.17
CA ALA A 125 -3.40 -7.46 -20.23
C ALA A 125 -2.76 -6.49 -19.23
N LEU A 126 -2.66 -5.19 -19.53
CA LEU A 126 -2.13 -4.20 -18.57
C LEU A 126 -3.05 -4.02 -17.37
N THR A 127 -4.36 -4.17 -17.55
CA THR A 127 -5.33 -4.19 -16.44
C THR A 127 -5.05 -5.37 -15.52
N ALA A 128 -4.81 -6.57 -16.09
CA ALA A 128 -4.47 -7.75 -15.29
C ALA A 128 -3.10 -7.63 -14.61
N ASN A 129 -2.10 -7.02 -15.28
CA ASN A 129 -0.78 -6.74 -14.70
C ASN A 129 -0.90 -5.86 -13.46
N HIS A 130 -1.57 -4.70 -13.58
CA HIS A 130 -1.85 -3.84 -12.43
C HIS A 130 -2.65 -4.58 -11.36
N GLY A 131 -3.72 -5.27 -11.75
CA GLY A 131 -4.60 -6.00 -10.83
C GLY A 131 -3.86 -7.01 -9.95
N HIS A 132 -2.98 -7.85 -10.51
CA HIS A 132 -2.20 -8.80 -9.72
C HIS A 132 -1.13 -8.11 -8.87
N ALA A 133 -0.40 -7.16 -9.44
CA ALA A 133 0.66 -6.44 -8.75
C ALA A 133 0.11 -5.65 -7.54
N ALA A 134 -1.07 -5.03 -7.68
CA ALA A 134 -1.74 -4.31 -6.60
C ALA A 134 -2.45 -5.27 -5.63
N MET A 135 -3.32 -6.15 -6.12
CA MET A 135 -4.14 -7.00 -5.23
C MET A 135 -3.30 -7.98 -4.42
N MET A 136 -2.49 -8.80 -5.08
CA MET A 136 -1.65 -9.77 -4.38
C MET A 136 -0.47 -9.08 -3.68
N GLY A 137 0.16 -8.12 -4.36
CA GLY A 137 1.34 -7.43 -3.83
C GLY A 137 1.05 -6.58 -2.60
N VAL A 138 -0.12 -5.94 -2.51
CA VAL A 138 -0.50 -5.12 -1.36
C VAL A 138 -1.34 -5.94 -0.38
N TYR A 139 -2.56 -6.31 -0.75
CA TYR A 139 -3.50 -6.94 0.18
C TYR A 139 -3.12 -8.39 0.50
N GLY A 140 -2.64 -9.14 -0.50
CA GLY A 140 -2.14 -10.50 -0.29
C GLY A 140 -0.94 -10.53 0.67
N MET A 141 0.07 -9.70 0.42
CA MET A 141 1.24 -9.60 1.31
C MET A 141 0.88 -9.08 2.70
N LEU A 142 -0.07 -8.15 2.82
CA LEU A 142 -0.56 -7.67 4.11
C LEU A 142 -1.21 -8.80 4.90
N ALA A 143 -2.08 -9.59 4.26
CA ALA A 143 -2.72 -10.74 4.87
C ALA A 143 -1.69 -11.78 5.36
N VAL A 144 -0.68 -12.10 4.54
CA VAL A 144 0.40 -13.02 4.94
C VAL A 144 1.23 -12.43 6.09
N GLY A 145 1.56 -11.14 6.06
CA GLY A 145 2.32 -10.48 7.12
C GLY A 145 1.59 -10.52 8.47
N LEU A 146 0.28 -10.26 8.48
CA LEU A 146 -0.57 -10.36 9.67
C LEU A 146 -0.71 -11.81 10.15
N ALA A 147 -0.88 -12.77 9.24
CA ALA A 147 -0.92 -14.19 9.58
C ALA A 147 0.39 -14.66 10.23
N MET A 148 1.55 -14.28 9.66
CA MET A 148 2.87 -14.58 10.23
C MET A 148 3.05 -13.95 11.62
N PHE A 149 2.55 -12.72 11.81
CA PHE A 149 2.56 -12.08 13.12
C PHE A 149 1.71 -12.86 14.13
N ALA A 150 0.47 -13.23 13.78
CA ALA A 150 -0.42 -13.99 14.65
C ALA A 150 0.14 -15.39 14.98
N PHE A 151 0.61 -16.13 13.98
CA PHE A 151 1.21 -17.46 14.17
C PHE A 151 2.42 -17.44 15.09
N ARG A 152 3.20 -16.35 15.12
CA ARG A 152 4.33 -16.23 16.04
C ARG A 152 3.92 -16.28 17.52
N TYR A 153 2.69 -15.87 17.85
CA TYR A 153 2.15 -15.91 19.22
C TYR A 153 1.32 -17.16 19.51
N VAL A 154 0.79 -17.82 18.48
CA VAL A 154 -0.02 -19.03 18.64
C VAL A 154 0.83 -20.30 18.64
N ILE A 155 1.92 -20.32 17.87
CA ILE A 155 2.81 -21.49 17.73
C ILE A 155 3.92 -21.41 18.80
N PRO A 156 4.05 -22.41 19.69
CA PRO A 156 5.15 -22.49 20.66
C PRO A 156 6.51 -22.50 19.94
N ALA A 157 7.52 -21.86 20.52
CA ALA A 157 8.87 -21.79 19.92
C ALA A 157 9.62 -23.13 19.94
N ASP A 158 9.09 -24.12 20.67
CA ASP A 158 9.77 -25.35 21.06
C ASP A 158 9.36 -26.56 20.18
N LYS A 159 8.65 -26.29 19.07
CA LYS A 159 8.23 -27.27 18.07
C LYS A 159 8.75 -26.87 16.69
#